data_AF-A0A420EQ15-F1
#
_entry.id   AF-A0A420EQ15-F1
#
_cell.length_a   1.000
_cell.length_b   1.000
_cell.length_c   1.000
_cell.angle_alpha   90.00
_cell.angle_beta   90.00
_cell.angle_gamma   90.00
#
_symmetry.space_group_name_H-M   'P 1'
#
loop_
_entity.id
_entity.type
_entity.pdbx_description
1 polymer ?
#
loop_
_entity_poly.entity_id
_entity_poly.type
_entity_poly.pdbx_seq_one_letter_code
_entity_poly.pdbx_strand_id
1 'polypeptide(L)' 'MTLSSTLAACQKSDSDPGPGGVTVGEAKALDEAAEMLEKPQLPEEALEPGQEPAPDEQQARPQEVSEGPEGA' A
#
# COMPACT_ATOMS: atom_id res chain seq x y z
N MET A 1 9.26 38.20 -23.33
CA MET A 1 10.46 37.36 -23.53
C MET A 1 10.25 36.07 -22.75
N THR A 2 10.19 34.94 -23.49
CA THR A 2 10.39 33.54 -23.04
C THR A 2 9.52 32.98 -21.90
N LEU A 3 8.38 32.36 -22.25
CA LEU A 3 7.57 31.47 -21.39
C LEU A 3 7.62 29.99 -21.85
N SER A 4 8.66 29.58 -22.58
CA SER A 4 8.68 28.29 -23.32
C SER A 4 9.57 27.19 -22.72
N SER A 5 9.89 27.21 -21.42
CA SER A 5 10.87 26.24 -20.85
C SER A 5 10.33 25.25 -19.82
N THR A 6 9.02 25.19 -19.54
CA THR A 6 8.46 24.30 -18.49
C THR A 6 8.02 22.92 -18.97
N LEU A 7 8.05 22.64 -20.28
CA LEU A 7 7.55 21.36 -20.81
C LEU A 7 8.57 20.21 -20.80
N ALA A 8 9.86 20.50 -20.57
CA ALA A 8 10.90 19.47 -20.41
C ALA A 8 10.91 18.82 -19.02
N ALA A 9 10.19 19.37 -18.04
CA ALA A 9 10.09 18.85 -16.68
C ALA A 9 8.91 17.88 -16.47
N CYS A 10 7.99 17.75 -17.43
CA CYS A 10 6.95 16.70 -17.41
C CYS A 10 7.46 15.35 -17.96
N GLN A 11 8.76 15.07 -17.82
CA GLN A 11 9.31 13.77 -18.16
C GLN A 11 9.03 12.84 -16.99
N LYS A 12 8.03 11.97 -17.14
CA LYS A 12 7.65 10.98 -16.13
C LYS A 12 8.76 9.96 -15.99
N SER A 13 9.68 10.21 -15.06
CA SER A 13 10.68 9.23 -14.64
C SER A 13 9.97 8.17 -13.80
N ASP A 14 10.39 6.91 -13.91
CA ASP A 14 9.79 5.80 -13.14
C ASP A 14 9.92 6.00 -11.62
N SER A 15 10.95 6.76 -11.21
CA SER A 15 11.22 7.18 -9.83
C SER A 15 10.53 8.48 -9.41
N ASP A 16 9.80 9.15 -10.31
CA ASP A 16 9.03 10.34 -9.95
C ASP A 16 7.73 9.91 -9.24
N PRO A 17 7.38 10.51 -8.09
CA PRO A 17 6.18 10.14 -7.35
C PRO A 17 4.91 10.36 -8.20
N GLY A 18 4.14 9.30 -8.41
CA GLY A 18 2.85 9.33 -9.08
C GLY A 18 1.74 9.96 -8.23
N PRO A 19 0.52 10.08 -8.76
CA PRO A 19 -0.65 10.45 -7.96
C PRO A 19 -0.82 9.45 -6.81
N GLY A 20 -0.86 9.96 -5.56
CA GLY A 20 -0.81 9.13 -4.35
C GLY A 20 0.58 9.05 -3.69
N GLY A 21 1.60 9.71 -4.26
CA GLY A 21 2.94 9.81 -3.66
C GLY A 21 3.81 8.56 -3.81
N VAL A 22 3.34 7.55 -4.55
CA VAL A 22 4.05 6.30 -4.81
C VAL A 22 4.68 6.31 -6.20
N THR A 23 5.90 5.78 -6.30
CA THR A 23 6.58 5.54 -7.56
C THR A 23 6.00 4.32 -8.29
N VAL A 24 6.33 4.17 -9.57
CA VAL A 24 5.88 3.01 -10.36
C VAL A 24 6.46 1.70 -9.79
N GLY A 25 7.73 1.74 -9.34
CA GLY A 25 8.37 0.60 -8.67
C GLY A 25 7.70 0.20 -7.35
N GLU A 26 7.30 1.17 -6.53
CA GLU A 26 6.57 0.91 -5.28
C GLU A 26 5.18 0.33 -5.53
N ALA A 27 4.44 0.88 -6.49
CA ALA A 27 3.11 0.37 -6.86
C ALA A 27 3.19 -1.09 -7.32
N LYS A 28 4.17 -1.41 -8.18
CA LYS A 28 4.39 -2.77 -8.66
C LYS A 28 4.73 -3.75 -7.53
N ALA A 29 5.59 -3.35 -6.60
CA ALA A 29 5.94 -4.19 -5.45
C ALA A 29 4.71 -4.48 -4.55
N LEU A 30 3.79 -3.52 -4.42
CA LEU A 30 2.52 -3.70 -3.72
C LEU A 30 1.58 -4.67 -4.43
N ASP A 31 1.48 -4.57 -5.76
CA ASP A 31 0.67 -5.49 -6.58
C ASP A 31 1.18 -6.93 -6.47
N GLU A 32 2.50 -7.14 -6.58
CA GLU A 32 3.11 -8.48 -6.42
C GLU A 32 2.84 -9.07 -5.04
N ALA A 33 2.85 -8.25 -3.99
CA ALA A 33 2.51 -8.69 -2.64
C ALA A 33 1.03 -9.08 -2.52
N ALA A 34 0.11 -8.34 -3.14
CA ALA A 34 -1.31 -8.66 -3.15
C ALA A 34 -1.60 -9.98 -3.87
N GLU A 35 -0.93 -10.23 -5.01
CA GLU A 35 -1.06 -11.49 -5.76
C GLU A 35 -0.63 -12.71 -4.94
N MET A 36 0.32 -12.56 -4.00
CA MET A 36 0.73 -13.65 -3.11
C MET A 36 -0.33 -14.00 -2.06
N LEU A 37 -1.17 -13.03 -1.67
CA LEU A 37 -2.22 -13.19 -0.66
C LEU A 37 -3.51 -13.78 -1.25
N GLU A 38 -3.80 -13.52 -2.53
CA GLU A 38 -4.96 -14.09 -3.22
C GLU A 38 -4.81 -15.60 -3.49
N LYS A 39 -3.59 -16.12 -3.45
CA LYS A 39 -3.34 -17.55 -3.58
C LYS A 39 -3.77 -18.24 -2.29
N PRO A 40 -4.66 -19.25 -2.33
CA PRO A 40 -5.00 -20.02 -1.14
C PRO A 40 -3.75 -20.77 -0.67
N GLN A 41 -3.07 -20.22 0.33
CA GLN A 41 -1.82 -20.75 0.88
C GLN A 41 -2.04 -21.96 1.76
N LEU A 42 -3.27 -22.19 2.23
CA LEU A 42 -3.58 -23.22 3.21
C LEU A 42 -4.15 -24.45 2.51
N PRO A 43 -3.49 -25.63 2.63
CA PRO A 43 -4.15 -26.88 2.30
C PRO A 43 -5.37 -27.03 3.22
N GLU A 44 -6.45 -27.64 2.72
CA GLU A 44 -7.70 -27.82 3.47
C GLU A 44 -7.49 -28.52 4.82
N GLU A 45 -6.43 -29.33 4.92
CA GLU A 45 -6.02 -30.05 6.14
C GLU A 45 -5.31 -29.16 7.18
N ALA A 46 -4.83 -27.97 6.78
CA ALA A 46 -4.37 -26.94 7.71
C ALA A 46 -5.53 -26.14 8.35
N LEU A 47 -6.76 -26.32 7.83
CA LEU A 47 -7.98 -25.79 8.43
C LEU A 47 -8.56 -26.87 9.34
N GLU A 48 -8.23 -26.82 10.64
CA GLU A 48 -8.79 -27.79 11.59
C GLU A 48 -10.33 -27.66 11.62
N PRO A 49 -11.10 -28.75 11.42
CA PRO A 49 -12.55 -28.70 11.43
C PRO A 49 -13.05 -28.32 12.82
N GLY A 50 -13.56 -27.09 12.95
CA GLY A 50 -14.02 -26.51 14.21
C GLY A 50 -13.26 -25.27 14.67
N GLN A 51 -12.25 -24.81 13.94
CA GLN A 51 -11.61 -23.52 14.20
C GLN A 51 -12.51 -22.39 13.71
N GLU A 52 -13.44 -21.96 14.58
CA GLU A 52 -14.20 -20.73 14.39
C GLU A 52 -13.18 -19.56 14.40
N PRO A 53 -13.19 -18.66 13.40
CA PRO A 53 -12.24 -17.56 13.37
C PRO A 53 -12.41 -16.74 14.64
N ALA A 54 -11.36 -16.71 15.47
CA ALA A 54 -11.38 -15.94 16.70
C ALA A 54 -11.66 -14.47 16.35
N PRO A 55 -12.45 -13.74 17.17
CA PRO A 55 -12.64 -12.31 16.97
C PRO A 55 -11.28 -11.63 16.89
N ASP A 56 -11.07 -10.88 15.82
CA ASP A 56 -9.81 -10.25 15.48
C ASP A 56 -9.41 -9.24 16.57
N GLU A 57 -8.61 -9.66 17.57
CA GLU A 57 -8.12 -8.80 18.65
C GLU A 57 -7.23 -7.66 18.12
N GLN A 58 -6.75 -7.75 16.88
CA GLN A 58 -6.04 -6.67 16.18
C GLN A 58 -6.98 -5.54 15.72
N GLN A 59 -8.25 -5.85 15.45
CA GLN A 59 -9.27 -4.84 15.15
C GLN A 59 -9.80 -4.12 16.40
N ALA A 60 -9.57 -4.70 17.59
CA ALA A 60 -9.98 -4.14 18.88
C ALA A 60 -8.96 -3.22 19.55
N ARG A 61 -7.72 -3.13 19.05
CA ARG A 61 -6.82 -2.04 19.46
C ARG A 61 -7.27 -0.78 18.73
N PRO A 62 -7.75 0.27 19.42
CA PRO A 62 -7.90 1.58 18.81
C PRO A 62 -6.56 1.90 18.18
N GLN A 63 -6.53 2.03 16.85
CA GLN A 63 -5.35 2.52 16.18
C GLN A 63 -5.15 3.93 16.71
N GLU A 64 -4.16 4.06 17.59
CA GLU A 64 -3.75 5.33 18.15
C GLU A 64 -3.20 6.14 16.98
N VAL A 65 -4.11 6.87 16.33
CA VAL A 65 -3.79 7.97 15.43
C VAL A 65 -3.02 8.96 16.29
N SER A 66 -1.70 8.78 16.33
CA SER A 66 -0.78 9.79 16.80
C SER A 66 -0.78 10.88 15.74
N GLU A 67 -1.79 11.74 15.84
CA GLU A 67 -1.90 13.01 15.14
C GLU A 67 -0.68 13.84 15.59
N GLY A 68 0.39 13.79 14.79
CA GLY A 68 1.55 14.65 14.97
C GLY A 68 1.12 16.11 14.76
N PRO A 69 1.67 17.08 15.51
CA PRO A 69 1.15 18.44 15.51
C PRO A 69 1.32 19.07 14.12
N GLU A 70 0.19 19.40 13.50
CA GLU A 70 0.14 20.35 12.39
C GLU A 70 0.66 21.70 12.88
N GLY A 71 1.70 22.20 12.21
CA GLY A 71 2.03 23.62 12.18
C GLY A 71 2.97 24.13 13.27
N ALA A 72 4.23 24.38 12.89
CA ALA A 72 5.04 25.46 13.43
C ALA A 72 5.82 26.10 12.28
#